data_AF-A0A7Y3ARN0-F1
#
_entry.id   AF-A0A7Y3ARN0-F1
#
_cell.length_a   1.000
_cell.length_b   1.000
_cell.length_c   1.000
_cell.angle_alpha   90.00
_cell.angle_beta   90.00
_cell.angle_gamma   90.00
#
_symmetry.space_group_name_H-M   'P 1'
#
loop_
_entity.id
_entity.type
_entity.pdbx_description
1 polymer ?
#
loop_
_entity_poly.entity_id
_entity_poly.type
_entity_poly.pdbx_seq_one_letter_code
_entity_poly.pdbx_strand_id
1 'polypeptide(L)'
;MSSLLITNGYLVTLDEANRFIPDGSVYIENHKIVEIGESSTLKRKADRTIDARGSIVMPGLINAHHHLYSTFARGFSPPGQPARNFEETLANLWWKLDRALDVDDVYYSSLLAVMDAARSGCTTIIDHHASPSCVDGSLDEVERAFREVGLSGCLSYEVSDRNREGEGIEENARYIRKCRETDDGQMSALFGMHALMTLGTKTLQRCAEVGKELDTGFHVHVAEDEVDVLLAKDRYGQGVLGCFHEFGITGEQTIFVHGSYLDAAEMDLLHSTGSMLVNNPESNMNNGLRVSPFLEFLQHDVLTGVGTDGMSPDLIAQARAMYLHQRTRQRDPRIAFGEACRVLLENNRSIANRLFDEPRGALQPGQLADLMIPEYTPFTPVSADTFYGHLLFGLAYAPVRTTIARGRVVLDEGRMPQLDEAGIRASCVGRAREIWKRVQ
;
A
#
# COMPACT_ATOMS: atom_id res chain seq x y z
N MET A 1 16.64 -25.55 -6.70
CA MET A 1 15.33 -25.12 -6.18
C MET A 1 15.49 -24.92 -4.70
N SER A 2 15.08 -23.78 -4.16
CA SER A 2 15.08 -23.53 -2.71
C SER A 2 13.76 -24.01 -2.12
N SER A 3 13.81 -24.71 -1.01
CA SER A 3 12.63 -25.18 -0.28
C SER A 3 12.63 -24.70 1.17
N LEU A 4 11.46 -24.31 1.65
CA LEU A 4 11.25 -23.80 3.01
C LEU A 4 10.05 -24.50 3.64
N LEU A 5 10.21 -24.93 4.89
CA LEU A 5 9.13 -25.51 5.69
C LEU A 5 8.91 -24.67 6.95
N ILE A 6 7.69 -24.17 7.13
CA ILE A 6 7.26 -23.52 8.37
C ILE A 6 6.41 -24.53 9.14
N THR A 7 6.65 -24.69 10.44
CA THR A 7 6.01 -25.72 11.27
C THR A 7 5.42 -25.16 12.56
N ASN A 8 4.44 -25.87 13.12
CA ASN A 8 3.89 -25.66 14.47
C ASN A 8 3.20 -24.31 14.73
N GLY A 9 2.81 -23.56 13.70
CA GLY A 9 2.18 -22.25 13.87
C GLY A 9 0.65 -22.33 13.97
N TYR A 10 0.04 -21.31 14.57
CA TYR A 10 -1.39 -21.04 14.39
C TYR A 10 -1.62 -20.50 12.99
N LEU A 11 -1.95 -21.38 12.05
CA LEU A 11 -2.03 -21.03 10.63
C LEU A 11 -3.39 -20.40 10.31
N VAL A 12 -3.35 -19.11 9.95
CA VAL A 12 -4.49 -18.34 9.46
C VAL A 12 -4.35 -18.25 7.96
N THR A 13 -5.22 -18.95 7.21
CA THR A 13 -5.00 -19.11 5.76
C THR A 13 -5.53 -17.95 4.93
N LEU A 14 -6.64 -17.32 5.36
CA LEU A 14 -7.36 -16.28 4.59
C LEU A 14 -7.74 -16.70 3.16
N ASP A 15 -7.85 -18.01 2.92
CA ASP A 15 -8.40 -18.53 1.68
C ASP A 15 -9.93 -18.42 1.66
N GLU A 16 -10.57 -18.84 0.58
CA GLU A 16 -12.04 -18.79 0.45
C GLU A 16 -12.78 -19.57 1.56
N ALA A 17 -12.15 -20.60 2.12
CA ALA A 17 -12.70 -21.39 3.22
C ALA A 17 -12.39 -20.79 4.60
N ASN A 18 -11.62 -19.70 4.66
CA ASN A 18 -11.12 -19.02 5.85
C ASN A 18 -10.61 -19.98 6.93
N ARG A 19 -9.78 -20.96 6.52
CA ARG A 19 -9.33 -22.04 7.41
C ARG A 19 -8.38 -21.51 8.49
N PHE A 20 -8.57 -22.03 9.70
CA PHE A 20 -7.64 -21.91 10.83
C PHE A 20 -7.11 -23.30 11.20
N ILE A 21 -5.79 -23.49 11.18
CA ILE A 21 -5.14 -24.76 11.55
C ILE A 21 -4.30 -24.52 12.82
N PRO A 22 -4.72 -25.05 14.00
CA PRO A 22 -4.06 -24.75 15.27
C PRO A 22 -2.59 -25.19 15.37
N ASP A 23 -2.23 -26.27 14.68
CA ASP A 23 -0.87 -26.80 14.57
C ASP A 23 -0.53 -26.93 13.08
N GLY A 24 -0.48 -25.79 12.41
CA GLY A 24 -0.32 -25.71 10.96
C GLY A 24 1.14 -25.63 10.50
N SER A 25 1.34 -26.12 9.28
CA SER A 25 2.59 -26.06 8.54
C SER A 25 2.37 -25.56 7.12
N VAL A 26 3.38 -24.91 6.55
CA VAL A 26 3.41 -24.41 5.16
C VAL A 26 4.69 -24.89 4.51
N TYR A 27 4.58 -25.58 3.38
CA TYR A 27 5.72 -25.98 2.57
C TYR A 27 5.76 -25.16 1.27
N ILE A 28 6.93 -24.56 1.05
CA ILE A 28 7.21 -23.63 -0.04
C ILE A 28 8.32 -24.23 -0.90
N GLU A 29 8.11 -24.21 -2.21
CA GLU A 29 9.17 -24.50 -3.19
C GLU A 29 9.31 -23.31 -4.13
N ASN A 30 10.55 -22.85 -4.30
CA ASN A 30 10.89 -21.64 -5.02
C ASN A 30 10.12 -20.44 -4.45
N HIS A 31 9.18 -19.86 -5.20
CA HIS A 31 8.37 -18.72 -4.78
C HIS A 31 6.91 -19.08 -4.47
N LYS A 32 6.51 -20.36 -4.52
CA LYS A 32 5.10 -20.76 -4.37
C LYS A 32 4.85 -21.62 -3.15
N ILE A 33 3.65 -21.46 -2.59
CA ILE A 33 3.11 -22.38 -1.60
C ILE A 33 2.73 -23.67 -2.35
N VAL A 34 3.30 -24.79 -1.93
CA VAL A 34 3.04 -26.11 -2.53
C VAL A 34 2.01 -26.87 -1.71
N GLU A 35 2.10 -26.78 -0.38
CA GLU A 35 1.25 -27.56 0.51
C GLU A 35 1.07 -26.83 1.85
N ILE A 36 -0.14 -26.92 2.40
CA ILE A 36 -0.45 -26.51 3.77
C ILE A 36 -1.23 -27.62 4.47
N GLY A 37 -1.13 -27.70 5.79
CA GLY A 37 -1.82 -28.73 6.57
C GLY A 37 -1.36 -28.76 8.02
N GLU A 38 -1.76 -29.80 8.74
CA GLU A 38 -1.28 -30.02 10.10
C GLU A 38 0.19 -30.44 10.12
N SER A 39 0.97 -29.93 11.07
CA SER A 39 2.38 -30.31 11.27
C SER A 39 2.56 -31.81 11.54
N SER A 40 1.54 -32.44 12.11
CA SER A 40 1.47 -33.88 12.37
C SER A 40 1.53 -34.71 11.07
N THR A 41 0.95 -34.20 9.98
CA THR A 41 0.76 -34.93 8.70
C THR A 41 1.68 -34.43 7.59
N LEU A 42 2.01 -33.14 7.58
CA LEU A 42 2.88 -32.52 6.56
C LEU A 42 4.36 -32.85 6.85
N LYS A 43 4.80 -34.04 6.44
CA LYS A 43 6.17 -34.57 6.64
C LYS A 43 7.10 -34.32 5.45
N ARG A 44 7.23 -33.05 5.02
CA ARG A 44 8.17 -32.66 3.96
C ARG A 44 9.59 -32.49 4.50
N LYS A 45 10.60 -32.68 3.64
CA LYS A 45 11.98 -32.23 3.90
C LYS A 45 12.17 -30.92 3.14
N ALA A 46 12.84 -29.96 3.76
CA ALA A 46 13.16 -28.68 3.16
C ALA A 46 14.63 -28.32 3.43
N ASP A 47 15.19 -27.43 2.62
CA ASP A 47 16.54 -26.90 2.78
C ASP A 47 16.64 -26.08 4.08
N ARG A 48 15.54 -25.41 4.44
CA ARG A 48 15.39 -24.64 5.67
C ARG A 48 14.07 -24.96 6.34
N THR A 49 14.09 -25.07 7.68
CA THR A 49 12.89 -25.20 8.50
C THR A 49 12.81 -24.05 9.49
N ILE A 50 11.63 -23.46 9.63
CA ILE A 50 11.31 -22.43 10.63
C ILE A 50 10.27 -23.02 11.59
N ASP A 51 10.58 -22.99 12.89
CA ASP A 51 9.61 -23.32 13.93
C ASP A 51 8.80 -22.06 14.30
N ALA A 52 7.50 -22.11 14.10
CA ALA A 52 6.54 -21.06 14.42
C ALA A 52 5.69 -21.39 15.65
N ARG A 53 6.14 -22.34 16.48
CA ARG A 53 5.45 -22.77 17.70
C ARG A 53 4.92 -21.62 18.53
N GLY A 54 3.60 -21.63 18.74
CA GLY A 54 2.92 -20.68 19.61
C GLY A 54 2.71 -19.29 18.99
N SER A 55 3.21 -19.04 17.78
CA SER A 55 2.97 -17.81 17.03
C SER A 55 1.96 -18.04 15.90
N ILE A 56 1.41 -16.94 15.39
CA ILE A 56 0.53 -16.92 14.22
C ILE A 56 1.37 -17.01 12.95
N VAL A 57 0.89 -17.74 11.95
CA VAL A 57 1.41 -17.71 10.58
C VAL A 57 0.28 -17.28 9.68
N MET A 58 0.44 -16.15 8.99
CA MET A 58 -0.61 -15.56 8.16
C MET A 58 -0.03 -14.98 6.85
N PRO A 59 -0.84 -14.73 5.82
CA PRO A 59 -0.40 -14.04 4.61
C PRO A 59 0.29 -12.71 4.94
N GLY A 60 1.26 -12.36 4.10
CA GLY A 60 1.91 -11.06 4.16
C GLY A 60 0.89 -9.96 3.88
N LEU A 61 1.01 -8.84 4.58
CA LEU A 61 0.11 -7.72 4.37
C LEU A 61 0.38 -7.07 3.01
N ILE A 62 -0.67 -6.46 2.46
CA ILE A 62 -0.65 -5.76 1.18
C ILE A 62 -1.00 -4.31 1.46
N ASN A 63 -0.11 -3.38 1.08
CA ASN A 63 -0.37 -1.97 1.20
C ASN A 63 -0.96 -1.44 -0.10
N ALA A 64 -2.24 -1.06 -0.08
CA ALA A 64 -2.94 -0.68 -1.30
C ALA A 64 -2.64 0.76 -1.76
N HIS A 65 -1.97 1.57 -0.93
CA HIS A 65 -1.51 2.91 -1.29
C HIS A 65 -0.42 3.42 -0.31
N HIS A 66 0.70 3.90 -0.85
CA HIS A 66 1.80 4.49 -0.09
C HIS A 66 2.47 5.63 -0.89
N HIS A 67 3.15 6.54 -0.18
CA HIS A 67 4.15 7.47 -0.75
C HIS A 67 5.54 7.20 -0.17
N LEU A 68 6.36 6.34 -0.79
CA LEU A 68 7.64 5.92 -0.21
C LEU A 68 8.63 7.10 -0.05
N TYR A 69 8.60 8.04 -0.99
CA TYR A 69 9.47 9.23 -1.00
C TYR A 69 9.30 10.14 0.23
N SER A 70 8.14 10.06 0.88
CA SER A 70 7.82 10.84 2.09
C SER A 70 8.64 10.44 3.32
N THR A 71 9.35 9.31 3.28
CA THR A 71 10.02 8.71 4.44
C THR A 71 10.99 9.66 5.15
N PHE A 72 11.67 10.54 4.41
CA PHE A 72 12.59 11.52 5.00
C PHE A 72 11.89 12.73 5.62
N ALA A 73 10.57 12.86 5.55
CA ALA A 73 9.80 13.83 6.34
C ALA A 73 9.76 13.46 7.83
N ARG A 74 10.03 12.21 8.20
CA ARG A 74 9.94 11.77 9.60
C ARG A 74 10.93 12.53 10.49
N GLY A 75 10.39 13.30 11.44
CA GLY A 75 11.18 14.15 12.34
C GLY A 75 11.57 15.51 11.75
N PHE A 76 11.16 15.81 10.52
CA PHE A 76 11.32 17.13 9.92
C PHE A 76 10.25 18.08 10.45
N SER A 77 10.63 19.34 10.67
CA SER A 77 9.70 20.43 10.95
C SER A 77 9.88 21.47 9.85
N PRO A 78 8.90 21.67 8.95
CA PRO A 78 9.01 22.67 7.90
C PRO A 78 9.16 24.07 8.53
N PRO A 79 10.04 24.93 7.98
CA PRO A 79 10.20 26.28 8.49
C PRO A 79 8.91 27.10 8.27
N GLY A 80 8.59 27.95 9.23
CA GLY A 80 7.42 28.84 9.16
C GLY A 80 6.37 28.56 10.23
N GLN A 81 5.17 29.11 10.03
CA GLN A 81 4.04 28.84 10.91
C GLN A 81 3.42 27.49 10.57
N PRO A 82 2.81 26.79 11.55
CA PRO A 82 2.01 25.60 11.28
C PRO A 82 0.94 25.89 10.22
N ALA A 83 0.74 24.94 9.30
CA ALA A 83 -0.27 25.02 8.27
C ALA A 83 -1.67 25.15 8.89
N ARG A 84 -2.52 25.98 8.27
CA ARG A 84 -3.89 26.26 8.74
C ARG A 84 -4.94 25.37 8.09
N ASN A 85 -4.61 24.77 6.95
CA ASN A 85 -5.50 23.93 6.15
C ASN A 85 -4.66 22.97 5.28
N PHE A 86 -5.34 22.12 4.52
CA PHE A 86 -4.71 21.09 3.70
C PHE A 86 -3.81 21.66 2.60
N GLU A 87 -4.27 22.69 1.88
CA GLU A 87 -3.49 23.34 0.82
C GLU A 87 -2.16 23.90 1.35
N GLU A 88 -2.18 24.51 2.53
CA GLU A 88 -0.96 24.97 3.20
C GLU A 88 -0.07 23.81 3.65
N THR A 89 -0.63 22.69 4.09
CA THR A 89 0.17 21.49 4.41
C THR A 89 0.91 20.98 3.16
N LEU A 90 0.21 20.89 2.03
CA LEU A 90 0.79 20.52 0.74
C LEU A 90 1.90 21.51 0.33
N ALA A 91 1.59 22.81 0.30
CA ALA A 91 2.53 23.83 -0.16
C ALA A 91 3.73 24.06 0.77
N ASN A 92 3.55 23.95 2.08
CA ASN A 92 4.58 24.25 3.06
C ASN A 92 5.49 23.07 3.38
N LEU A 93 5.01 21.84 3.20
CA LEU A 93 5.75 20.62 3.48
C LEU A 93 5.94 19.77 2.20
N TRP A 94 4.88 19.16 1.71
CA TRP A 94 4.98 18.07 0.74
C TRP A 94 5.55 18.50 -0.61
N TRP A 95 5.09 19.62 -1.16
CA TRP A 95 5.57 20.18 -2.44
C TRP A 95 6.97 20.79 -2.38
N LYS A 96 7.48 21.04 -1.16
CA LYS A 96 8.88 21.43 -1.00
C LYS A 96 9.76 20.20 -0.87
N LEU A 97 9.26 19.17 -0.17
CA LEU A 97 9.96 17.91 0.03
C LEU A 97 10.17 17.17 -1.29
N ASP A 98 9.11 16.94 -2.08
CA ASP A 98 9.17 16.20 -3.34
C ASP A 98 10.17 16.84 -4.33
N ARG A 99 10.19 18.16 -4.42
CA ARG A 99 11.09 18.96 -5.25
C ARG A 99 12.51 19.01 -4.71
N ALA A 100 12.73 18.74 -3.42
CA ALA A 100 14.06 18.70 -2.84
C ALA A 100 14.79 17.37 -3.09
N LEU A 101 14.12 16.36 -3.64
CA LEU A 101 14.69 15.04 -3.90
C LEU A 101 15.65 15.07 -5.10
N ASP A 102 16.79 14.42 -4.95
CA ASP A 102 17.61 13.94 -6.06
C ASP A 102 17.48 12.41 -6.21
N VAL A 103 18.14 11.85 -7.23
CA VAL A 103 18.09 10.42 -7.58
C VAL A 103 18.48 9.52 -6.40
N ASP A 104 19.51 9.90 -5.64
CA ASP A 104 19.94 9.14 -4.47
C ASP A 104 18.90 9.20 -3.34
N ASP A 105 18.22 10.34 -3.16
CA ASP A 105 17.12 10.45 -2.21
C ASP A 105 15.95 9.54 -2.56
N VAL A 106 15.59 9.45 -3.84
CA VAL A 106 14.53 8.57 -4.32
C VAL A 106 14.84 7.13 -3.96
N TYR A 107 16.06 6.67 -4.23
CA TYR A 107 16.49 5.31 -3.86
C TYR A 107 16.50 5.09 -2.35
N TYR A 108 17.15 5.95 -1.56
CA TYR A 108 17.30 5.71 -0.12
C TYR A 108 16.01 5.92 0.68
N SER A 109 15.14 6.86 0.28
CA SER A 109 13.82 7.03 0.90
C SER A 109 12.95 5.79 0.65
N SER A 110 12.97 5.28 -0.58
CA SER A 110 12.30 4.04 -0.96
C SER A 110 12.86 2.83 -0.22
N LEU A 111 14.19 2.67 -0.17
CA LEU A 111 14.84 1.55 0.49
C LEU A 111 14.46 1.47 1.97
N LEU A 112 14.53 2.59 2.69
CA LEU A 112 14.15 2.62 4.10
C LEU A 112 12.66 2.30 4.30
N ALA A 113 11.79 2.82 3.44
CA ALA A 113 10.35 2.58 3.50
C ALA A 113 10.00 1.10 3.24
N VAL A 114 10.59 0.49 2.22
CA VAL A 114 10.39 -0.93 1.87
C VAL A 114 10.96 -1.83 2.97
N MET A 115 12.08 -1.46 3.59
CA MET A 115 12.60 -2.16 4.77
C MET A 115 11.62 -2.07 5.94
N ASP A 116 11.09 -0.89 6.25
CA ASP A 116 10.12 -0.71 7.33
C ASP A 116 8.83 -1.49 7.07
N ALA A 117 8.36 -1.54 5.82
CA ALA A 117 7.22 -2.33 5.40
C ALA A 117 7.47 -3.85 5.61
N ALA A 118 8.65 -4.35 5.25
CA ALA A 118 9.01 -5.74 5.53
C ALA A 118 9.03 -6.03 7.05
N ARG A 119 9.43 -5.04 7.88
CA ARG A 119 9.42 -5.12 9.35
C ARG A 119 8.02 -5.10 9.97
N SER A 120 7.03 -4.58 9.25
CA SER A 120 5.62 -4.62 9.63
C SER A 120 4.86 -5.81 9.02
N GLY A 121 5.55 -6.72 8.32
CA GLY A 121 4.94 -7.90 7.71
C GLY A 121 4.27 -7.65 6.37
N CYS A 122 4.49 -6.47 5.77
CA CYS A 122 4.06 -6.17 4.42
C CYS A 122 4.97 -6.86 3.38
N THR A 123 4.36 -7.34 2.29
CA THR A 123 5.05 -8.08 1.22
C THR A 123 4.80 -7.51 -0.18
N THR A 124 3.72 -6.73 -0.34
CA THR A 124 3.34 -6.05 -1.58
C THR A 124 2.93 -4.62 -1.28
N ILE A 125 3.44 -3.65 -2.04
CA ILE A 125 3.12 -2.23 -1.88
C ILE A 125 2.69 -1.65 -3.24
N ILE A 126 1.63 -0.85 -3.24
CA ILE A 126 1.24 0.00 -4.36
C ILE A 126 1.73 1.42 -4.03
N ASP A 127 2.80 1.86 -4.68
CA ASP A 127 3.43 3.15 -4.44
C ASP A 127 2.99 4.19 -5.47
N HIS A 128 2.83 5.42 -5.00
CA HIS A 128 2.46 6.57 -5.81
C HIS A 128 3.58 7.62 -5.66
N HIS A 129 4.48 7.66 -6.62
CA HIS A 129 5.77 8.34 -6.47
C HIS A 129 5.75 9.77 -7.00
N ALA A 130 6.40 10.71 -6.30
CA ALA A 130 6.63 12.07 -6.81
C ALA A 130 8.08 12.53 -6.54
N SER A 131 8.75 13.01 -7.58
CA SER A 131 10.12 13.55 -7.51
C SER A 131 10.40 14.50 -8.68
N PRO A 132 9.73 15.67 -8.74
CA PRO A 132 9.75 16.57 -9.91
C PRO A 132 11.16 17.05 -10.32
N SER A 133 12.13 17.03 -9.40
CA SER A 133 13.53 17.39 -9.70
C SER A 133 14.34 16.26 -10.37
N CYS A 134 13.82 15.03 -10.45
CA CYS A 134 14.52 13.89 -11.03
C CYS A 134 13.55 12.83 -11.62
N VAL A 135 12.58 13.27 -12.42
CA VAL A 135 11.52 12.43 -13.00
C VAL A 135 12.04 11.24 -13.83
N ASP A 136 12.98 11.49 -14.73
CA ASP A 136 13.41 10.49 -15.71
C ASP A 136 14.15 9.34 -15.01
N GLY A 137 13.57 8.15 -15.03
CA GLY A 137 14.15 6.96 -14.39
C GLY A 137 13.92 6.88 -12.88
N SER A 138 13.17 7.79 -12.25
CA SER A 138 12.91 7.74 -10.80
C SER A 138 12.27 6.42 -10.37
N LEU A 139 11.37 5.86 -11.19
CA LEU A 139 10.71 4.59 -10.88
C LEU A 139 11.68 3.40 -10.91
N ASP A 140 12.79 3.51 -11.65
CA ASP A 140 13.83 2.48 -11.65
C ASP A 140 14.59 2.45 -10.31
N GLU A 141 14.82 3.61 -9.69
CA GLU A 141 15.43 3.70 -8.36
C GLU A 141 14.49 3.21 -7.25
N VAL A 142 13.19 3.48 -7.38
CA VAL A 142 12.17 2.90 -6.50
C VAL A 142 12.15 1.38 -6.66
N GLU A 143 12.07 0.86 -7.89
CA GLU A 143 12.12 -0.58 -8.18
C GLU A 143 13.38 -1.25 -7.61
N ARG A 144 14.53 -0.59 -7.72
CA ARG A 144 15.79 -1.09 -7.16
C ARG A 144 15.66 -1.35 -5.65
N ALA A 145 15.02 -0.46 -4.90
CA ALA A 145 14.75 -0.69 -3.48
C ALA A 145 13.88 -1.92 -3.23
N PHE A 146 12.80 -2.11 -4.01
CA PHE A 146 11.95 -3.32 -3.93
C PHE A 146 12.75 -4.60 -4.17
N ARG A 147 13.60 -4.60 -5.19
CA ARG A 147 14.41 -5.77 -5.56
C ARG A 147 15.48 -6.11 -4.53
N GLU A 148 16.11 -5.11 -3.94
CA GLU A 148 17.13 -5.31 -2.90
C GLU A 148 16.53 -5.88 -1.60
N VAL A 149 15.36 -5.40 -1.17
CA VAL A 149 14.69 -5.95 0.02
C VAL A 149 14.03 -7.30 -0.30
N GLY A 150 13.42 -7.43 -1.49
CA GLY A 150 12.74 -8.63 -1.97
C GLY A 150 11.21 -8.57 -1.98
N LEU A 151 10.61 -7.38 -1.86
CA LEU A 151 9.16 -7.18 -1.88
C LEU A 151 8.62 -7.06 -3.33
N SER A 152 7.31 -7.23 -3.49
CA SER A 152 6.62 -6.91 -4.75
C SER A 152 6.10 -5.48 -4.75
N GLY A 153 6.07 -4.82 -5.91
CA GLY A 153 5.67 -3.42 -6.01
C GLY A 153 4.81 -3.13 -7.24
N CYS A 154 3.77 -2.31 -7.08
CA CYS A 154 3.06 -1.68 -8.20
C CYS A 154 3.41 -0.19 -8.16
N LEU A 155 4.16 0.31 -9.14
CA LEU A 155 4.64 1.69 -9.13
C LEU A 155 3.90 2.57 -10.13
N SER A 156 3.72 3.82 -9.76
CA SER A 156 3.24 4.87 -10.66
C SER A 156 3.97 6.17 -10.36
N TYR A 157 4.16 7.01 -11.38
CA TYR A 157 4.66 8.38 -11.18
C TYR A 157 3.47 9.34 -11.12
N GLU A 158 3.42 10.20 -10.13
CA GLU A 158 2.34 11.15 -9.91
C GLU A 158 2.45 12.34 -10.88
N VAL A 159 1.65 12.34 -11.97
CA VAL A 159 1.57 13.49 -12.87
C VAL A 159 0.90 14.68 -12.17
N SER A 160 1.50 15.87 -12.31
CA SER A 160 1.01 17.10 -11.70
C SER A 160 1.51 18.34 -12.47
N ASP A 161 0.65 19.34 -12.69
CA ASP A 161 1.03 20.59 -13.38
C ASP A 161 1.66 21.64 -12.43
N ARG A 162 1.93 21.27 -11.17
CA ARG A 162 2.48 22.18 -10.15
C ARG A 162 3.85 22.78 -10.52
N ASN A 163 4.69 22.00 -11.19
CA ASN A 163 6.04 22.40 -11.56
C ASN A 163 6.16 22.63 -13.07
N ARG A 164 5.76 21.63 -13.86
CA ARG A 164 5.75 21.67 -15.33
C ARG A 164 4.54 20.91 -15.86
N GLU A 165 3.82 21.50 -16.81
CA GLU A 165 2.62 20.91 -17.42
C GLU A 165 2.94 19.52 -18.00
N GLY A 166 2.17 18.49 -17.59
CA GLY A 166 2.32 17.11 -18.08
C GLY A 166 3.59 16.37 -17.63
N GLU A 167 4.30 16.90 -16.65
CA GLU A 167 5.49 16.24 -16.10
C GLU A 167 5.14 14.88 -15.48
N GLY A 168 5.91 13.83 -15.84
CA GLY A 168 5.70 12.46 -15.37
C GLY A 168 4.93 11.56 -16.34
N ILE A 169 4.28 12.10 -17.39
CA ILE A 169 3.53 11.29 -18.37
C ILE A 169 4.44 10.29 -19.07
N GLU A 170 5.61 10.75 -19.54
CA GLU A 170 6.55 9.91 -20.26
C GLU A 170 7.23 8.87 -19.34
N GLU A 171 7.46 9.21 -18.07
CA GLU A 171 8.01 8.26 -17.09
C GLU A 171 7.02 7.13 -16.77
N ASN A 172 5.74 7.46 -16.57
CA ASN A 172 4.69 6.43 -16.47
C ASN A 172 4.69 5.53 -17.72
N ALA A 173 4.65 6.13 -18.90
CA ALA A 173 4.56 5.38 -20.15
C ALA A 173 5.79 4.48 -20.38
N ARG A 174 6.99 4.96 -20.04
CA ARG A 174 8.24 4.18 -20.08
C ARG A 174 8.18 3.00 -19.11
N TYR A 175 7.85 3.26 -17.85
CA TYR A 175 7.88 2.24 -16.81
C TYR A 175 6.79 1.16 -17.01
N ILE A 176 5.59 1.54 -17.44
CA ILE A 176 4.53 0.58 -17.79
C ILE A 176 4.97 -0.37 -18.91
N ARG A 177 5.63 0.15 -19.96
CA ARG A 177 6.19 -0.69 -21.03
C ARG A 177 7.28 -1.62 -20.50
N LYS A 178 8.20 -1.10 -19.67
CA LYS A 178 9.26 -1.90 -19.03
C LYS A 178 8.69 -3.06 -18.22
N CYS A 179 7.66 -2.83 -17.39
CA CYS A 179 7.03 -3.89 -16.60
C CYS A 179 6.41 -4.97 -17.50
N ARG A 180 5.80 -4.61 -18.63
CA ARG A 180 5.23 -5.57 -19.59
C ARG A 180 6.28 -6.39 -20.33
N GLU A 181 7.46 -5.82 -20.55
CA GLU A 181 8.60 -6.52 -21.14
C GLU A 181 9.32 -7.42 -20.13
N THR A 182 9.05 -7.26 -18.82
CA THR A 182 9.70 -7.99 -17.73
C THR A 182 8.79 -9.09 -17.19
N ASP A 183 9.12 -10.35 -17.48
CA ASP A 183 8.31 -11.52 -17.07
C ASP A 183 8.86 -12.19 -15.79
N ASP A 184 8.86 -11.46 -14.68
CA ASP A 184 9.29 -11.98 -13.36
C ASP A 184 8.22 -11.90 -12.26
N GLY A 185 7.08 -11.25 -12.53
CA GLY A 185 5.94 -11.11 -11.63
C GLY A 185 6.19 -10.30 -10.35
N GLN A 186 7.38 -9.70 -10.18
CA GLN A 186 7.73 -8.94 -8.97
C GLN A 186 7.18 -7.51 -9.03
N MET A 187 7.22 -6.89 -10.22
CA MET A 187 6.84 -5.49 -10.41
C MET A 187 5.67 -5.37 -11.38
N SER A 188 4.72 -4.51 -11.05
CA SER A 188 3.68 -4.03 -11.96
C SER A 188 3.65 -2.50 -11.97
N ALA A 189 2.79 -1.91 -12.80
CA ALA A 189 2.69 -0.48 -12.95
C ALA A 189 1.26 -0.01 -13.23
N LEU A 190 0.94 1.19 -12.74
CA LEU A 190 -0.27 1.94 -13.06
C LEU A 190 0.13 3.33 -13.57
N PHE A 191 -0.81 4.01 -14.24
CA PHE A 191 -0.61 5.41 -14.63
C PHE A 191 -0.95 6.35 -13.47
N GLY A 192 0.04 7.02 -12.90
CA GLY A 192 -0.13 7.87 -11.72
C GLY A 192 -0.57 9.29 -12.07
N MET A 193 -1.47 9.84 -11.27
CA MET A 193 -1.91 11.24 -11.33
C MET A 193 -2.07 11.75 -9.91
N HIS A 194 -1.77 13.03 -9.63
CA HIS A 194 -1.96 13.57 -8.28
C HIS A 194 -3.44 13.66 -7.91
N ALA A 195 -4.10 14.74 -8.31
CA ALA A 195 -5.50 15.05 -7.99
C ALA A 195 -6.02 16.08 -9.00
N LEU A 196 -7.35 16.25 -9.10
CA LEU A 196 -7.93 17.25 -10.01
C LEU A 196 -7.41 18.66 -9.70
N MET A 197 -7.22 19.02 -8.43
CA MET A 197 -6.72 20.34 -8.02
C MET A 197 -5.37 20.73 -8.62
N THR A 198 -4.55 19.78 -9.08
CA THR A 198 -3.24 20.06 -9.69
C THR A 198 -3.14 19.69 -11.17
N LEU A 199 -4.24 19.26 -11.79
CA LEU A 199 -4.27 18.85 -13.18
C LEU A 199 -5.15 19.79 -13.99
N GLY A 200 -4.55 20.48 -14.95
CA GLY A 200 -5.24 21.23 -15.99
C GLY A 200 -5.90 20.29 -16.99
N THR A 201 -6.94 20.77 -17.66
CA THR A 201 -7.74 19.97 -18.60
C THR A 201 -6.91 19.36 -19.73
N LYS A 202 -5.89 20.07 -20.23
CA LYS A 202 -4.99 19.55 -21.27
C LYS A 202 -4.16 18.36 -20.79
N THR A 203 -3.57 18.48 -19.60
CA THR A 203 -2.80 17.39 -18.99
C THR A 203 -3.69 16.20 -18.68
N LEU A 204 -4.88 16.43 -18.11
CA LEU A 204 -5.84 15.38 -17.81
C LEU A 204 -6.26 14.60 -19.07
N GLN A 205 -6.55 15.33 -20.16
CA GLN A 205 -6.84 14.75 -21.46
C GLN A 205 -5.66 13.92 -21.99
N ARG A 206 -4.43 14.43 -21.87
CA ARG A 206 -3.22 13.72 -22.32
C ARG A 206 -2.96 12.46 -21.49
N CYS A 207 -3.13 12.51 -20.18
CA CYS A 207 -3.03 11.34 -19.31
C CYS A 207 -4.03 10.25 -19.73
N ALA A 208 -5.28 10.62 -19.98
CA ALA A 208 -6.31 9.70 -20.44
C ALA A 208 -5.96 9.06 -21.79
N GLU A 209 -5.48 9.86 -22.76
CA GLU A 209 -5.03 9.36 -24.06
C GLU A 209 -3.91 8.34 -23.93
N VAL A 210 -2.85 8.66 -23.16
CA VAL A 210 -1.70 7.76 -22.97
C VAL A 210 -2.10 6.51 -22.19
N GLY A 211 -2.90 6.65 -21.14
CA GLY A 211 -3.42 5.51 -20.37
C GLY A 211 -4.23 4.55 -21.26
N LYS A 212 -5.05 5.10 -22.16
CA LYS A 212 -5.79 4.31 -23.16
C LYS A 212 -4.89 3.66 -24.21
N GLU A 213 -3.90 4.40 -24.75
CA GLU A 213 -2.91 3.84 -25.69
C GLU A 213 -2.13 2.68 -25.07
N LEU A 214 -1.88 2.77 -23.77
CA LEU A 214 -1.23 1.73 -23.01
C LEU A 214 -2.21 0.65 -22.56
N ASP A 215 -3.53 0.81 -22.55
CA ASP A 215 -4.45 -0.17 -21.94
C ASP A 215 -4.06 -0.46 -20.47
N THR A 216 -4.03 0.60 -19.65
CA THR A 216 -3.66 0.54 -18.22
C THR A 216 -4.67 1.32 -17.38
N GLY A 217 -4.84 0.91 -16.12
CA GLY A 217 -5.58 1.67 -15.13
C GLY A 217 -4.78 2.84 -14.55
N PHE A 218 -5.44 3.63 -13.71
CA PHE A 218 -4.86 4.81 -13.08
C PHE A 218 -4.70 4.65 -11.57
N HIS A 219 -3.80 5.42 -10.97
CA HIS A 219 -3.68 5.59 -9.52
C HIS A 219 -3.75 7.09 -9.21
N VAL A 220 -4.83 7.55 -8.56
CA VAL A 220 -5.13 8.98 -8.41
C VAL A 220 -5.88 9.31 -7.13
N HIS A 221 -5.51 10.41 -6.48
CA HIS A 221 -6.26 10.94 -5.32
C HIS A 221 -7.58 11.55 -5.78
N VAL A 222 -8.65 11.31 -5.00
CA VAL A 222 -9.98 11.84 -5.29
C VAL A 222 -10.62 12.37 -4.02
N ALA A 223 -11.09 13.62 -4.07
CA ALA A 223 -11.98 14.19 -3.05
C ALA A 223 -11.46 14.00 -1.62
N GLU A 224 -10.14 14.15 -1.42
CA GLU A 224 -9.51 14.07 -0.11
C GLU A 224 -9.93 15.24 0.79
N ASP A 225 -10.00 16.42 0.19
CA ASP A 225 -10.40 17.69 0.81
C ASP A 225 -11.45 18.42 -0.05
N GLU A 226 -12.21 19.33 0.57
CA GLU A 226 -13.24 20.13 -0.11
C GLU A 226 -12.70 20.95 -1.27
N VAL A 227 -11.41 21.33 -1.25
CA VAL A 227 -10.76 22.06 -2.34
C VAL A 227 -10.95 21.36 -3.68
N ASP A 228 -10.83 20.03 -3.72
CA ASP A 228 -10.95 19.22 -4.93
C ASP A 228 -12.39 19.26 -5.47
N VAL A 229 -13.37 19.19 -4.56
CA VAL A 229 -14.81 19.23 -4.88
C VAL A 229 -15.22 20.60 -5.42
N LEU A 230 -14.78 21.67 -4.75
CA LEU A 230 -15.10 23.04 -5.15
C LEU A 230 -14.53 23.34 -6.54
N LEU A 231 -13.29 22.92 -6.78
CA LEU A 231 -12.60 23.13 -8.04
C LEU A 231 -13.17 22.25 -9.18
N ALA A 232 -13.60 21.02 -8.90
CA ALA A 232 -14.33 20.21 -9.87
C ALA A 232 -15.65 20.88 -10.29
N LYS A 233 -16.39 21.41 -9.31
CA LYS A 233 -17.66 22.09 -9.55
C LYS A 233 -17.50 23.40 -10.31
N ASP A 234 -16.46 24.19 -10.00
CA ASP A 234 -16.16 25.45 -10.69
C ASP A 234 -15.70 25.23 -12.14
N ARG A 235 -14.76 24.27 -12.36
CA ARG A 235 -14.18 24.04 -13.70
C ARG A 235 -15.06 23.20 -14.62
N TYR A 236 -15.80 22.24 -14.07
CA TYR A 236 -16.50 21.22 -14.85
C TYR A 236 -18.00 21.08 -14.53
N GLY A 237 -18.50 21.75 -13.49
CA GLY A 237 -19.93 21.74 -13.15
C GLY A 237 -20.45 20.43 -12.54
N GLN A 238 -19.57 19.52 -12.12
CA GLN A 238 -19.92 18.17 -11.62
C GLN A 238 -19.01 17.72 -10.46
N GLY A 239 -19.24 16.52 -9.92
CA GLY A 239 -18.41 15.90 -8.88
C GLY A 239 -17.01 15.51 -9.38
N VAL A 240 -16.08 15.32 -8.45
CA VAL A 240 -14.66 15.01 -8.75
C VAL A 240 -14.55 13.72 -9.55
N LEU A 241 -15.25 12.68 -9.14
CA LEU A 241 -15.24 11.39 -9.82
C LEU A 241 -15.96 11.45 -11.17
N GLY A 242 -17.04 12.23 -11.27
CA GLY A 242 -17.75 12.48 -12.54
C GLY A 242 -16.81 13.05 -13.60
N CYS A 243 -15.95 14.00 -13.20
CA CYS A 243 -14.92 14.53 -14.11
C CYS A 243 -13.98 13.42 -14.59
N PHE A 244 -13.39 12.63 -13.68
CA PHE A 244 -12.50 11.53 -14.07
C PHE A 244 -13.19 10.51 -14.99
N HIS A 245 -14.47 10.23 -14.75
CA HIS A 245 -15.25 9.34 -15.60
C HIS A 245 -15.41 9.88 -17.03
N GLU A 246 -15.72 11.17 -17.19
CA GLU A 246 -15.84 11.78 -18.52
C GLU A 246 -14.55 11.74 -19.34
N PHE A 247 -13.39 11.82 -18.67
CA PHE A 247 -12.08 11.63 -19.30
C PHE A 247 -11.73 10.14 -19.55
N GLY A 248 -12.56 9.19 -19.11
CA GLY A 248 -12.31 7.76 -19.29
C GLY A 248 -11.26 7.18 -18.35
N ILE A 249 -11.09 7.78 -17.16
CA ILE A 249 -10.08 7.37 -16.16
C ILE A 249 -10.61 6.27 -15.22
N THR A 250 -11.93 6.13 -15.08
CA THR A 250 -12.56 5.06 -14.28
C THR A 250 -12.44 3.69 -14.95
N GLY A 251 -12.31 2.61 -14.17
CA GLY A 251 -12.29 1.24 -14.66
C GLY A 251 -11.78 0.23 -13.63
N GLU A 252 -11.88 -1.07 -13.94
CA GLU A 252 -11.55 -2.15 -12.98
C GLU A 252 -10.11 -2.16 -12.47
N GLN A 253 -9.18 -1.59 -13.24
CA GLN A 253 -7.76 -1.45 -12.90
C GLN A 253 -7.41 -0.08 -12.30
N THR A 254 -8.39 0.83 -12.14
CA THR A 254 -8.16 2.16 -11.57
C THR A 254 -8.34 2.16 -10.06
N ILE A 255 -7.35 2.72 -9.36
CA ILE A 255 -7.38 3.02 -7.94
C ILE A 255 -7.62 4.52 -7.76
N PHE A 256 -8.72 4.82 -7.07
CA PHE A 256 -8.97 6.11 -6.47
C PHE A 256 -8.57 6.09 -4.99
N VAL A 257 -8.02 7.19 -4.49
CA VAL A 257 -7.47 7.27 -3.13
C VAL A 257 -8.17 8.34 -2.31
N HIS A 258 -8.35 8.08 -1.01
CA HIS A 258 -9.12 8.84 -0.02
C HIS A 258 -10.64 8.77 -0.20
N GLY A 259 -11.22 9.54 -1.11
CA GLY A 259 -12.68 9.59 -1.33
C GLY A 259 -13.48 10.23 -0.18
N SER A 260 -12.86 11.04 0.67
CA SER A 260 -13.46 11.58 1.88
C SER A 260 -14.75 12.40 1.64
N TYR A 261 -14.87 13.02 0.48
CA TYR A 261 -15.99 13.89 0.10
C TYR A 261 -16.86 13.35 -1.04
N LEU A 262 -16.71 12.09 -1.43
CA LEU A 262 -17.59 11.49 -2.43
C LEU A 262 -19.04 11.42 -1.93
N ASP A 263 -19.97 11.74 -2.82
CA ASP A 263 -21.40 11.56 -2.58
C ASP A 263 -21.91 10.19 -3.05
N ALA A 264 -23.19 9.88 -2.77
CA ALA A 264 -23.78 8.58 -3.10
C ALA A 264 -23.78 8.29 -4.62
N ALA A 265 -23.95 9.30 -5.47
CA ALA A 265 -23.94 9.10 -6.92
C ALA A 265 -22.52 8.80 -7.42
N GLU A 266 -21.51 9.42 -6.82
CA GLU A 266 -20.11 9.07 -7.08
C GLU A 266 -19.75 7.68 -6.56
N MET A 267 -20.30 7.24 -5.42
CA MET A 267 -20.12 5.87 -4.94
C MET A 267 -20.73 4.84 -5.90
N ASP A 268 -21.94 5.10 -6.42
CA ASP A 268 -22.57 4.26 -7.43
C ASP A 268 -21.76 4.22 -8.74
N LEU A 269 -21.08 5.32 -9.08
CA LEU A 269 -20.19 5.39 -10.23
C LEU A 269 -18.90 4.57 -10.02
N LEU A 270 -18.31 4.59 -8.82
CA LEU A 270 -17.19 3.70 -8.49
C LEU A 270 -17.59 2.23 -8.66
N HIS A 271 -18.74 1.85 -8.09
CA HIS A 271 -19.25 0.48 -8.19
C HIS A 271 -19.50 0.06 -9.64
N SER A 272 -20.26 0.86 -10.40
CA SER A 272 -20.65 0.53 -11.77
C SER A 272 -19.48 0.46 -12.76
N THR A 273 -18.40 1.21 -12.51
CA THR A 273 -17.17 1.15 -13.31
C THR A 273 -16.20 0.06 -12.84
N GLY A 274 -16.50 -0.60 -11.72
CA GLY A 274 -15.61 -1.54 -11.06
C GLY A 274 -14.35 -0.91 -10.48
N SER A 275 -14.27 0.42 -10.40
CA SER A 275 -13.09 1.12 -9.88
C SER A 275 -12.84 0.77 -8.42
N MET A 276 -11.57 0.74 -8.03
CA MET A 276 -11.13 0.45 -6.68
C MET A 276 -10.99 1.74 -5.88
N LEU A 277 -11.33 1.70 -4.60
CA LEU A 277 -11.12 2.83 -3.68
C LEU A 277 -10.18 2.42 -2.55
N VAL A 278 -9.20 3.24 -2.21
CA VAL A 278 -8.30 3.00 -1.08
C VAL A 278 -8.42 4.13 -0.07
N ASN A 279 -8.67 3.78 1.20
CA ASN A 279 -8.79 4.75 2.29
C ASN A 279 -7.48 4.80 3.11
N ASN A 280 -7.10 6.01 3.57
CA ASN A 280 -5.87 6.25 4.35
C ASN A 280 -6.24 6.95 5.68
N PRO A 281 -6.76 6.21 6.66
CA PRO A 281 -7.41 6.79 7.84
C PRO A 281 -6.44 7.61 8.70
N GLU A 282 -5.22 7.13 8.96
CA GLU A 282 -4.25 7.89 9.77
C GLU A 282 -3.78 9.15 9.04
N SER A 283 -3.62 9.09 7.71
CA SER A 283 -3.29 10.27 6.91
C SER A 283 -4.38 11.34 7.00
N ASN A 284 -5.64 10.96 6.77
CA ASN A 284 -6.75 11.90 6.91
C ASN A 284 -6.80 12.51 8.33
N MET A 285 -6.64 11.69 9.37
CA MET A 285 -6.61 12.19 10.76
C MET A 285 -5.43 13.13 11.03
N ASN A 286 -4.24 12.78 10.54
CA ASN A 286 -3.02 13.57 10.72
C ASN A 286 -3.11 14.94 10.04
N ASN A 287 -3.68 14.98 8.84
CA ASN A 287 -3.92 16.22 8.10
C ASN A 287 -5.13 17.02 8.61
N GLY A 288 -5.83 16.54 9.65
CA GLY A 288 -7.00 17.21 10.22
C GLY A 288 -8.23 17.18 9.30
N LEU A 289 -8.28 16.23 8.37
CA LEU A 289 -9.32 16.11 7.35
C LEU A 289 -10.47 15.22 7.81
N ARG A 290 -11.55 15.25 7.03
CA ARG A 290 -12.59 14.24 7.11
C ARG A 290 -11.97 12.88 6.81
N VAL A 291 -12.15 11.94 7.74
CA VAL A 291 -11.77 10.54 7.53
C VAL A 291 -12.80 9.87 6.65
N SER A 292 -12.30 9.11 5.67
CA SER A 292 -13.14 8.52 4.64
C SER A 292 -14.24 7.60 5.21
N PRO A 293 -15.50 7.72 4.71
CA PRO A 293 -16.65 6.99 5.21
C PRO A 293 -16.71 5.52 4.77
N PHE A 294 -15.71 4.71 5.13
CA PHE A 294 -15.52 3.40 4.51
C PHE A 294 -16.73 2.44 4.56
N LEU A 295 -17.53 2.48 5.62
CA LEU A 295 -18.73 1.64 5.74
C LEU A 295 -19.79 2.00 4.70
N GLU A 296 -19.88 3.27 4.32
CA GLU A 296 -20.80 3.71 3.27
C GLU A 296 -20.35 3.14 1.91
N PHE A 297 -19.05 3.13 1.59
CA PHE A 297 -18.57 2.48 0.35
C PHE A 297 -18.86 0.98 0.31
N LEU A 298 -18.73 0.29 1.45
CA LEU A 298 -19.10 -1.13 1.53
C LEU A 298 -20.60 -1.35 1.33
N GLN A 299 -21.45 -0.42 1.76
CA GLN A 299 -22.91 -0.48 1.52
C GLN A 299 -23.28 -0.24 0.05
N HIS A 300 -22.44 0.48 -0.69
CA HIS A 300 -22.55 0.70 -2.14
C HIS A 300 -21.79 -0.35 -2.96
N ASP A 301 -21.37 -1.47 -2.35
CA ASP A 301 -20.63 -2.55 -3.02
C ASP A 301 -19.36 -2.08 -3.76
N VAL A 302 -18.70 -1.03 -3.26
CA VAL A 302 -17.42 -0.54 -3.79
C VAL A 302 -16.28 -1.37 -3.21
N LEU A 303 -15.37 -1.86 -4.07
CA LEU A 303 -14.16 -2.54 -3.61
C LEU A 303 -13.24 -1.55 -2.91
N THR A 304 -13.33 -1.52 -1.58
CA THR A 304 -12.64 -0.56 -0.72
C THR A 304 -11.48 -1.24 0.01
N GLY A 305 -10.25 -0.80 -0.25
CA GLY A 305 -9.03 -1.19 0.45
C GLY A 305 -8.54 -0.14 1.44
N VAL A 306 -7.40 -0.42 2.05
CA VAL A 306 -6.71 0.47 2.99
C VAL A 306 -5.23 0.60 2.65
N GLY A 307 -4.74 1.83 2.69
CA GLY A 307 -3.34 2.16 2.53
C GLY A 307 -2.80 2.90 3.76
N THR A 308 -1.49 3.10 3.78
CA THR A 308 -0.83 3.86 4.84
C THR A 308 -0.48 5.28 4.42
N ASP A 309 -0.55 5.57 3.11
CA ASP A 309 -0.07 6.82 2.55
C ASP A 309 1.42 7.03 2.96
N GLY A 310 1.89 8.24 3.22
CA GLY A 310 3.23 8.56 3.70
C GLY A 310 3.41 8.52 5.23
N MET A 311 2.48 7.93 5.98
CA MET A 311 2.43 8.08 7.45
C MET A 311 3.28 7.05 8.22
N SER A 312 2.97 5.77 8.06
CA SER A 312 3.55 4.67 8.83
C SER A 312 3.62 3.39 8.00
N PRO A 313 4.51 2.43 8.32
CA PRO A 313 4.52 1.13 7.63
C PRO A 313 3.43 0.17 8.15
N ASP A 314 2.67 0.55 9.18
CA ASP A 314 1.79 -0.35 9.95
C ASP A 314 0.35 -0.36 9.41
N LEU A 315 0.05 -1.38 8.61
CA LEU A 315 -1.29 -1.59 8.04
C LEU A 315 -2.33 -2.05 9.06
N ILE A 316 -1.92 -2.75 10.13
CA ILE A 316 -2.86 -3.19 11.17
C ILE A 316 -3.34 -1.97 11.97
N ALA A 317 -2.45 -0.99 12.20
CA ALA A 317 -2.81 0.31 12.76
C ALA A 317 -3.84 1.04 11.88
N GLN A 318 -3.73 0.99 10.54
CA GLN A 318 -4.75 1.57 9.66
C GLN A 318 -6.12 0.93 9.84
N ALA A 319 -6.21 -0.41 9.84
CA ALA A 319 -7.47 -1.11 10.09
C ALA A 319 -8.06 -0.74 11.47
N ARG A 320 -7.19 -0.62 12.49
CA ARG A 320 -7.59 -0.17 13.81
C ARG A 320 -8.10 1.27 13.81
N ALA A 321 -7.48 2.18 13.05
CA ALA A 321 -7.92 3.56 12.89
C ALA A 321 -9.30 3.64 12.20
N MET A 322 -9.52 2.86 11.13
CA MET A 322 -10.83 2.74 10.47
C MET A 322 -11.91 2.28 11.47
N TYR A 323 -11.61 1.20 12.19
CA TYR A 323 -12.48 0.60 13.20
C TYR A 323 -12.89 1.61 14.28
N LEU A 324 -11.92 2.25 14.93
CA LEU A 324 -12.18 3.18 16.02
C LEU A 324 -12.87 4.45 15.55
N HIS A 325 -12.47 4.98 14.39
CA HIS A 325 -13.03 6.21 13.86
C HIS A 325 -14.50 6.04 13.48
N GLN A 326 -14.87 5.00 12.73
CA GLN A 326 -16.27 4.82 12.32
C GLN A 326 -17.19 4.62 13.51
N ARG A 327 -16.76 3.86 14.54
CA ARG A 327 -17.53 3.72 15.78
C ARG A 327 -17.75 5.05 16.49
N THR A 328 -16.70 5.87 16.61
CA THR A 328 -16.81 7.19 17.23
C THR A 328 -17.70 8.11 16.41
N ARG A 329 -17.55 8.13 15.08
CA ARG A 329 -18.32 8.95 14.14
C ARG A 329 -19.81 8.62 14.19
N GLN A 330 -20.17 7.34 14.10
CA GLN A 330 -21.58 6.90 14.11
C GLN A 330 -22.15 6.70 15.51
N ARG A 331 -21.31 6.76 16.56
CA ARG A 331 -21.68 6.49 17.96
C ARG A 331 -22.31 5.11 18.13
N ASP A 332 -21.83 4.14 17.38
CA ASP A 332 -22.35 2.77 17.37
C ASP A 332 -21.23 1.77 17.69
N PRO A 333 -21.29 1.03 18.82
CA PRO A 333 -20.29 0.02 19.17
C PRO A 333 -20.45 -1.31 18.42
N ARG A 334 -21.40 -1.44 17.48
CA ARG A 334 -21.68 -2.71 16.78
C ARG A 334 -20.98 -2.85 15.43
N ILE A 335 -20.48 -1.75 14.88
CA ILE A 335 -19.98 -1.65 13.50
C ILE A 335 -18.46 -1.73 13.41
N ALA A 336 -17.97 -1.82 12.17
CA ALA A 336 -16.60 -1.61 11.72
C ALA A 336 -15.53 -2.62 12.21
N PHE A 337 -15.86 -3.53 13.13
CA PHE A 337 -14.88 -4.45 13.72
C PHE A 337 -14.42 -5.50 12.70
N GLY A 338 -15.37 -6.28 12.17
CA GLY A 338 -15.06 -7.27 11.15
C GLY A 338 -14.75 -6.62 9.81
N GLU A 339 -15.47 -5.55 9.48
CA GLU A 339 -15.38 -4.82 8.23
C GLU A 339 -13.99 -4.22 8.01
N ALA A 340 -13.39 -3.58 9.02
CA ALA A 340 -12.04 -3.04 8.88
C ALA A 340 -10.97 -4.14 8.69
N CYS A 341 -11.11 -5.29 9.36
CA CYS A 341 -10.22 -6.43 9.15
C CYS A 341 -10.39 -6.99 7.73
N ARG A 342 -11.63 -7.05 7.22
CA ARG A 342 -11.96 -7.51 5.87
C ARG A 342 -11.40 -6.59 4.79
N VAL A 343 -11.49 -5.27 4.99
CA VAL A 343 -10.85 -4.28 4.11
C VAL A 343 -9.35 -4.56 4.01
N LEU A 344 -8.67 -4.68 5.16
CA LEU A 344 -7.22 -4.92 5.19
C LEU A 344 -6.81 -6.24 4.57
N LEU A 345 -7.50 -7.33 4.91
CA LEU A 345 -7.03 -8.69 4.60
C LEU A 345 -7.59 -9.22 3.28
N GLU A 346 -8.88 -9.02 3.03
CA GLU A 346 -9.56 -9.56 1.86
C GLU A 346 -9.60 -8.56 0.70
N ASN A 347 -9.92 -7.29 0.97
CA ASN A 347 -10.09 -6.31 -0.11
C ASN A 347 -8.75 -5.86 -0.67
N ASN A 348 -7.71 -5.62 0.15
CA ASN A 348 -6.37 -5.33 -0.37
C ASN A 348 -5.83 -6.50 -1.22
N ARG A 349 -6.13 -7.75 -0.83
CA ARG A 349 -5.84 -8.93 -1.65
C ARG A 349 -6.54 -8.86 -3.01
N SER A 350 -7.84 -8.58 -3.01
CA SER A 350 -8.61 -8.44 -4.25
C SER A 350 -8.08 -7.33 -5.15
N ILE A 351 -7.67 -6.19 -4.56
CA ILE A 351 -7.04 -5.07 -5.29
C ILE A 351 -5.72 -5.53 -5.91
N ALA A 352 -4.81 -6.12 -5.13
CA ALA A 352 -3.53 -6.57 -5.67
C ALA A 352 -3.69 -7.64 -6.76
N ASN A 353 -4.64 -8.57 -6.63
CA ASN A 353 -4.88 -9.60 -7.64
C ASN A 353 -5.52 -9.06 -8.94
N ARG A 354 -5.89 -7.76 -9.00
CA ARG A 354 -6.21 -7.08 -10.29
C ARG A 354 -4.99 -6.46 -10.97
N LEU A 355 -3.87 -6.34 -10.25
CA LEU A 355 -2.66 -5.65 -10.69
C LEU A 355 -1.47 -6.58 -10.92
N PHE A 356 -1.56 -7.81 -10.42
CA PHE A 356 -0.53 -8.82 -10.54
C PHE A 356 -1.13 -10.13 -11.05
N ASP A 357 -0.42 -10.80 -11.96
CA ASP A 357 -0.85 -12.09 -12.50
C ASP A 357 -0.70 -13.23 -11.49
N GLU A 358 0.33 -13.17 -10.63
CA GLU A 358 0.57 -14.18 -9.61
C GLU A 358 -0.39 -13.98 -8.42
N PRO A 359 -1.28 -14.94 -8.14
CA PRO A 359 -2.21 -14.84 -7.03
C PRO A 359 -1.49 -14.78 -5.69
N ARG A 360 -1.93 -13.87 -4.82
CA ARG A 360 -1.33 -13.62 -3.51
C ARG A 360 -2.38 -13.30 -2.44
N GLY A 361 -1.93 -13.12 -1.20
CA GLY A 361 -2.74 -12.70 -0.07
C GLY A 361 -3.53 -13.82 0.62
N ALA A 362 -3.31 -15.09 0.26
CA ALA A 362 -3.82 -16.24 1.01
C ALA A 362 -2.80 -17.38 1.06
N LEU A 363 -2.85 -18.18 2.13
CA LEU A 363 -2.02 -19.37 2.27
C LEU A 363 -2.72 -20.55 1.61
N GLN A 364 -2.53 -20.68 0.31
CA GLN A 364 -3.15 -21.72 -0.51
C GLN A 364 -2.15 -22.27 -1.53
N PRO A 365 -2.15 -23.59 -1.81
CA PRO A 365 -1.33 -24.17 -2.86
C PRO A 365 -1.49 -23.43 -4.20
N GLY A 366 -0.36 -23.13 -4.84
CA GLY A 366 -0.30 -22.42 -6.11
C GLY A 366 -0.14 -20.89 -5.99
N GLN A 367 -0.43 -20.30 -4.82
CA GLN A 367 -0.22 -18.88 -4.59
C GLN A 367 1.25 -18.53 -4.32
N LEU A 368 1.59 -17.27 -4.53
CA LEU A 368 2.87 -16.68 -4.15
C LEU A 368 3.08 -16.83 -2.64
N ALA A 369 4.28 -17.26 -2.24
CA ALA A 369 4.65 -17.47 -0.85
C ALA A 369 5.01 -16.14 -0.18
N ASP A 370 3.99 -15.35 0.11
CA ASP A 370 4.03 -14.09 0.85
C ASP A 370 3.38 -14.27 2.22
N LEU A 371 4.17 -14.21 3.30
CA LEU A 371 3.70 -14.55 4.65
C LEU A 371 4.54 -13.91 5.75
N MET A 372 3.89 -13.67 6.89
CA MET A 372 4.50 -13.08 8.08
C MET A 372 4.31 -13.97 9.31
N ILE A 373 5.29 -13.90 10.21
CA ILE A 373 5.28 -14.54 11.52
C ILE A 373 5.61 -13.46 12.56
N PRO A 374 4.63 -12.98 13.33
CA PRO A 374 4.85 -11.97 14.36
C PRO A 374 5.54 -12.55 15.60
N GLU A 375 6.19 -11.70 16.37
CA GLU A 375 6.66 -12.02 17.73
C GLU A 375 5.46 -11.91 18.70
N TYR A 376 4.49 -12.80 18.53
CA TYR A 376 3.23 -12.77 19.26
C TYR A 376 2.79 -14.16 19.70
N THR A 377 2.87 -14.39 21.02
CA THR A 377 2.31 -15.58 21.67
C THR A 377 0.99 -15.20 22.34
N PRO A 378 -0.16 -15.72 21.85
CA PRO A 378 -1.47 -15.41 22.40
C PRO A 378 -1.61 -15.85 23.87
N PHE A 379 -2.15 -14.97 24.73
CA PHE A 379 -2.54 -15.31 26.11
C PHE A 379 -4.01 -15.75 26.23
N THR A 380 -4.78 -15.65 25.14
CA THR A 380 -6.17 -16.10 25.04
C THR A 380 -6.33 -17.04 23.85
N PRO A 381 -7.37 -17.89 23.82
CA PRO A 381 -7.57 -18.85 22.74
C PRO A 381 -7.64 -18.19 21.35
N VAL A 382 -6.86 -18.72 20.41
CA VAL A 382 -6.92 -18.33 18.99
C VAL A 382 -7.74 -19.35 18.20
N SER A 383 -8.70 -18.84 17.44
CA SER A 383 -9.49 -19.58 16.44
C SER A 383 -9.82 -18.65 15.27
N ALA A 384 -10.49 -19.17 14.25
CA ALA A 384 -11.05 -18.35 13.18
C ALA A 384 -11.94 -17.21 13.73
N ASP A 385 -12.74 -17.48 14.78
CA ASP A 385 -13.69 -16.52 15.35
C ASP A 385 -13.01 -15.45 16.23
N THR A 386 -11.86 -15.75 16.83
CA THR A 386 -11.15 -14.81 17.72
C THR A 386 -10.00 -14.07 17.05
N PHE A 387 -9.59 -14.49 15.84
CA PHE A 387 -8.42 -13.96 15.14
C PHE A 387 -8.47 -12.44 14.95
N TYR A 388 -9.59 -11.86 14.56
CA TYR A 388 -9.70 -10.39 14.38
C TYR A 388 -9.48 -9.60 15.67
N GLY A 389 -9.85 -10.18 16.83
CA GLY A 389 -9.51 -9.60 18.12
C GLY A 389 -8.00 -9.63 18.38
N HIS A 390 -7.35 -10.76 18.09
CA HIS A 390 -5.90 -10.88 18.16
C HIS A 390 -5.18 -9.93 17.19
N LEU A 391 -5.73 -9.74 15.99
CA LEU A 391 -5.20 -8.81 14.98
C LEU A 391 -5.19 -7.38 15.50
N LEU A 392 -6.36 -6.83 15.87
CA LEU A 392 -6.52 -5.41 16.21
C LEU A 392 -6.03 -5.03 17.61
N PHE A 393 -5.95 -5.98 18.56
CA PHE A 393 -5.59 -5.71 19.95
C PHE A 393 -4.28 -6.38 20.39
N GLY A 394 -3.73 -7.31 19.60
CA GLY A 394 -2.47 -7.98 19.87
C GLY A 394 -1.42 -7.66 18.81
N LEU A 395 -1.65 -8.14 17.58
CA LEU A 395 -0.70 -8.03 16.47
C LEU A 395 -0.38 -6.59 16.09
N ALA A 396 -1.34 -5.67 16.22
CA ALA A 396 -1.13 -4.23 16.05
C ALA A 396 0.00 -3.62 16.92
N TYR A 397 0.51 -4.36 17.91
CA TYR A 397 1.56 -3.92 18.83
C TYR A 397 2.75 -4.87 18.86
N ALA A 398 2.73 -5.93 18.06
CA ALA A 398 3.78 -6.94 18.03
C ALA A 398 4.73 -6.68 16.85
N PRO A 399 6.05 -6.69 17.07
CA PRO A 399 6.99 -6.64 15.96
C PRO A 399 6.89 -7.92 15.14
N VAL A 400 7.25 -7.85 13.85
CA VAL A 400 7.35 -9.04 13.01
C VAL A 400 8.70 -9.73 13.20
N ARG A 401 8.65 -11.02 13.52
CA ARG A 401 9.85 -11.87 13.69
C ARG A 401 10.39 -12.29 12.33
N THR A 402 9.52 -12.77 11.45
CA THR A 402 9.89 -13.27 10.13
C THR A 402 8.93 -12.76 9.07
N THR A 403 9.47 -12.25 7.97
CA THR A 403 8.72 -11.89 6.76
C THR A 403 9.31 -12.67 5.61
N ILE A 404 8.45 -13.34 4.85
CA ILE A 404 8.79 -14.10 3.67
C ILE A 404 8.04 -13.46 2.51
N ALA A 405 8.77 -13.04 1.50
CA ALA A 405 8.23 -12.46 0.28
C ALA A 405 8.76 -13.28 -0.91
N ARG A 406 7.86 -13.65 -1.82
CA ARG A 406 8.18 -14.47 -3.00
C ARG A 406 8.95 -15.75 -2.63
N GLY A 407 8.57 -16.38 -1.51
CA GLY A 407 9.20 -17.59 -0.97
C GLY A 407 10.60 -17.42 -0.37
N ARG A 408 11.11 -16.19 -0.28
CA ARG A 408 12.41 -15.87 0.32
C ARG A 408 12.21 -15.22 1.68
N VAL A 409 12.98 -15.65 2.67
CA VAL A 409 13.04 -14.98 3.98
C VAL A 409 13.73 -13.63 3.80
N VAL A 410 12.97 -12.53 3.87
CA VAL A 410 13.48 -11.15 3.73
C VAL A 410 13.72 -10.48 5.07
N LEU A 411 12.99 -10.90 6.10
CA LEU A 411 13.23 -10.56 7.50
C LEU A 411 13.32 -11.87 8.30
N ASP A 412 14.37 -12.02 9.07
CA ASP A 412 14.72 -13.23 9.81
C ASP A 412 15.10 -12.88 11.26
N GLU A 413 14.28 -13.33 12.21
CA GLU A 413 14.42 -12.98 13.64
C GLU A 413 14.63 -11.46 13.85
N GLY A 414 13.83 -10.66 13.14
CA GLY A 414 13.87 -9.20 13.17
C GLY A 414 15.06 -8.55 12.46
N ARG A 415 15.83 -9.28 11.64
CA ARG A 415 17.01 -8.77 10.90
C ARG A 415 16.91 -9.03 9.40
N MET A 416 17.58 -8.22 8.59
CA MET A 416 17.66 -8.40 7.14
C MET A 416 19.08 -8.82 6.74
N PRO A 417 19.44 -10.11 6.80
CA PRO A 417 20.81 -10.58 6.61
C PRO A 417 21.40 -10.29 5.23
N GLN A 418 20.56 -10.02 4.25
CA GLN A 418 20.92 -9.66 2.88
C GLN A 418 21.29 -8.17 2.72
N LEU A 419 21.12 -7.34 3.75
CA LEU A 419 21.34 -5.89 3.71
C LEU A 419 22.34 -5.42 4.78
N ASP A 420 23.16 -4.42 4.44
CA ASP A 420 23.93 -3.66 5.42
C ASP A 420 23.06 -2.58 6.07
N GLU A 421 22.25 -3.00 7.04
CA GLU A 421 21.31 -2.11 7.72
C GLU A 421 21.99 -0.89 8.39
N ALA A 422 23.21 -1.07 8.89
CA ALA A 422 23.96 0.00 9.55
C ALA A 422 24.43 1.04 8.54
N GLY A 423 25.00 0.60 7.41
CA GLY A 423 25.43 1.47 6.31
C GLY A 423 24.25 2.18 5.64
N ILE A 424 23.14 1.48 5.40
CA ILE A 424 21.92 2.06 4.86
C ILE A 424 21.39 3.14 5.81
N ARG A 425 21.26 2.84 7.10
CA ARG A 425 20.82 3.83 8.11
C ARG A 425 21.71 5.06 8.12
N ALA A 426 23.02 4.89 8.10
CA ALA A 426 23.97 6.01 8.09
C ALA A 426 23.78 6.88 6.83
N SER A 427 23.61 6.25 5.67
CA SER A 427 23.34 6.93 4.39
C SER A 427 22.03 7.71 4.46
N CYS A 428 20.94 7.07 4.90
CA CYS A 428 19.63 7.70 5.07
C CYS A 428 19.67 8.91 6.01
N VAL A 429 20.37 8.83 7.15
CA VAL A 429 20.52 9.98 8.06
C VAL A 429 21.30 11.12 7.42
N GLY A 430 22.35 10.81 6.64
CA GLY A 430 23.10 11.80 5.87
C GLY A 430 22.22 12.48 4.82
N ARG A 431 21.52 11.70 4.00
CA ARG A 431 20.62 12.16 2.94
C ARG A 431 19.49 13.02 3.50
N ALA A 432 18.78 12.58 4.54
CA ALA A 432 17.70 13.33 5.16
C ALA A 432 18.15 14.73 5.61
N ARG A 433 19.35 14.87 6.20
CA ARG A 433 19.91 16.17 6.59
C ARG A 433 20.13 17.11 5.39
N GLU A 434 20.58 16.58 4.26
CA GLU A 434 20.79 17.39 3.06
C GLU A 434 19.48 17.78 2.39
N ILE A 435 18.48 16.88 2.33
CA ILE A 435 17.13 17.20 1.87
C ILE A 435 16.54 18.32 2.72
N TRP A 436 16.62 18.22 4.04
CA TRP A 436 16.05 19.22 4.94
C TRP A 436 16.65 20.61 4.74
N LYS A 437 17.91 20.71 4.32
CA LYS A 437 18.54 21.99 3.93
C LYS A 437 18.02 22.50 2.59
N ARG A 438 17.70 21.62 1.64
CA ARG A 438 17.13 21.99 0.32
C ARG A 438 15.65 22.39 0.40
N VAL A 439 14.93 21.92 1.42
CA VAL A 439 13.52 22.26 1.68
C VAL A 439 13.38 23.65 2.32
N GLN A 440 14.39 24.10 3.07
CA GLN A 440 14.47 25.45 3.65
C GLN A 440 14.63 26.51 2.57
#